data_AF-A0A9E3X121-F1
#
_entry.id   AF-A0A9E3X121-F1
#
_cell.length_a   1.000
_cell.length_b   1.000
_cell.length_c   1.000
_cell.angle_alpha   90.00
_cell.angle_beta   90.00
_cell.angle_gamma   90.00
#
_symmetry.space_group_name_H-M   'P 1'
#
loop_
_entity.id
_entity.type
_entity.pdbx_description
1 polymer ?
#
loop_
_entity_poly.entity_id
_entity_poly.type
_entity_poly.pdbx_seq_one_letter_code
_entity_poly.pdbx_strand_id
1 'polypeptide(L)'
;MEPLIVTGFLLAVALLSIMVDRYLQKGRVARRIAKAHATQQIDQGSLVRSWRNRWANVWSFRRPQPADLSQQLRAWATTMLTEEAAFQHWLMGLSDEDAQAFTAQLAAFYQELGLTLPLLFDPEIGQHPALQKTLEEVALSYCHLHAQAAQAQVEMQGFQHYRAFKHDATVAEHLRFAQQLYAQLVENGVVPAASSSMFLAPEVERREYLLRTIAEVERRDRAALNQALCQVIVRRNAMAPIVVDSAKAAPRKPNAMFRPSTVGM
;
A
#
# COMPACT_ATOMS: atom_id res chain seq x y z
N MET A 1 -23.90 -37.66 -11.07
CA MET A 1 -23.23 -36.52 -11.72
C MET A 1 -22.35 -35.70 -10.77
N GLU A 2 -22.36 -35.96 -9.46
CA GLU A 2 -21.56 -35.23 -8.47
C GLU A 2 -20.02 -35.46 -8.47
N PRO A 3 -19.45 -36.62 -8.87
CA PRO A 3 -18.00 -36.80 -8.75
C PRO A 3 -17.19 -35.94 -9.72
N LEU A 4 -17.79 -35.48 -10.83
CA LEU A 4 -17.10 -34.64 -11.82
C LEU A 4 -16.84 -33.21 -11.33
N ILE A 5 -17.74 -32.65 -10.52
CA ILE A 5 -17.61 -31.27 -10.01
C ILE A 5 -16.50 -31.18 -8.95
N VAL A 6 -16.43 -32.15 -8.04
CA VAL A 6 -15.39 -32.21 -7.01
C VAL A 6 -14.00 -32.40 -7.64
N THR A 7 -13.90 -33.23 -8.67
CA THR A 7 -12.63 -33.48 -9.37
C THR A 7 -12.15 -32.21 -10.10
N GLY A 8 -13.05 -31.45 -10.72
CA GLY A 8 -12.72 -30.19 -11.38
C GLY A 8 -12.21 -29.11 -10.40
N PHE A 9 -12.85 -28.99 -9.24
CA PHE A 9 -12.46 -28.00 -8.22
C PHE A 9 -11.06 -28.28 -7.64
N LEU A 10 -10.75 -29.54 -7.31
CA LEU A 10 -9.43 -29.91 -6.81
C LEU A 10 -8.31 -29.64 -7.82
N LEU A 11 -8.61 -29.83 -9.11
CA LEU A 11 -7.66 -29.58 -10.19
C LEU A 11 -7.40 -28.08 -10.38
N ALA A 12 -8.43 -27.24 -10.23
CA ALA A 12 -8.29 -25.78 -10.25
C ALA A 12 -7.43 -25.27 -9.08
N VAL A 13 -7.66 -25.77 -7.85
CA VAL A 13 -6.88 -25.39 -6.66
C VAL A 13 -5.40 -25.81 -6.79
N ALA A 14 -5.15 -26.99 -7.35
CA ALA A 14 -3.78 -27.48 -7.59
C ALA A 14 -3.05 -26.60 -8.62
N LEU A 15 -3.70 -26.21 -9.71
CA LEU A 15 -3.12 -25.33 -10.74
C LEU A 15 -2.83 -23.92 -10.20
N LEU A 16 -3.75 -23.36 -9.41
CA LEU A 16 -3.55 -22.08 -8.71
C LEU A 16 -2.34 -22.14 -7.76
N SER A 17 -2.21 -23.21 -6.98
CA SER A 17 -1.06 -23.40 -6.08
C SER A 17 0.27 -23.46 -6.83
N ILE A 18 0.32 -24.14 -7.98
CA ILE A 18 1.52 -24.24 -8.82
C ILE A 18 1.87 -22.89 -9.47
N MET A 19 0.88 -22.12 -9.93
CA MET A 19 1.11 -20.79 -10.49
C MET A 19 1.65 -19.82 -9.43
N VAL A 20 1.08 -19.83 -8.22
CA VAL A 20 1.54 -18.99 -7.11
C VAL A 20 2.97 -19.36 -6.71
N ASP A 21 3.30 -20.65 -6.57
CA ASP A 21 4.68 -21.06 -6.24
C ASP A 21 5.68 -20.66 -7.34
N ARG A 22 5.33 -20.86 -8.62
CA ARG A 22 6.18 -20.44 -9.75
C ARG A 22 6.38 -18.93 -9.80
N TYR A 23 5.35 -18.15 -9.50
CA TYR A 23 5.44 -16.69 -9.39
C TYR A 23 6.39 -16.28 -8.26
N LEU A 24 6.30 -16.94 -7.10
CA LEU A 24 7.18 -16.69 -5.96
C LEU A 24 8.63 -17.15 -6.19
N GLN A 25 8.85 -18.24 -6.94
CA GLN A 25 10.19 -18.74 -7.26
C GLN A 25 10.96 -17.84 -8.24
N LYS A 26 10.29 -17.26 -9.25
CA LYS A 26 10.93 -16.27 -10.15
C LYS A 26 11.50 -15.07 -9.39
N GLY A 27 10.87 -14.68 -8.29
CA GLY A 27 11.37 -13.63 -7.39
C GLY A 27 12.57 -14.02 -6.52
N ARG A 28 12.84 -15.33 -6.32
CA ARG A 28 13.93 -15.82 -5.45
C ARG A 28 15.27 -15.93 -6.18
N VAL A 29 15.27 -16.29 -7.47
CA VAL A 29 16.50 -16.39 -8.29
C VAL A 29 17.09 -15.00 -8.56
N ALA A 30 16.24 -14.00 -8.88
CA ALA A 30 16.67 -12.61 -9.05
C ALA A 30 17.27 -12.01 -7.76
N ARG A 31 16.79 -12.42 -6.58
CA ARG A 31 17.31 -11.96 -5.28
C ARG A 31 18.65 -12.58 -4.90
N ARG A 32 19.03 -13.75 -5.45
CA ARG A 32 20.34 -14.37 -5.19
C ARG A 32 21.45 -13.71 -6.02
N ILE A 33 21.15 -13.28 -7.24
CA ILE A 33 22.10 -12.52 -8.09
C ILE A 33 22.25 -11.08 -7.57
N ALA A 34 21.18 -10.45 -7.07
CA ALA A 34 21.24 -9.11 -6.48
C ALA A 34 21.97 -9.04 -5.11
N LYS A 35 22.00 -10.15 -4.34
CA LYS A 35 22.68 -10.21 -3.04
C LYS A 35 24.21 -10.34 -3.12
N ALA A 36 24.77 -10.64 -4.29
CA ALA A 36 26.22 -10.76 -4.45
C ALA A 36 26.95 -9.41 -4.66
N HIS A 37 26.23 -8.31 -4.93
CA HIS A 37 26.86 -7.02 -5.28
C HIS A 37 26.33 -5.76 -4.57
N ALA A 38 25.36 -5.84 -3.65
CA ALA A 38 24.78 -4.65 -3.03
C ALA A 38 24.99 -4.58 -1.51
N THR A 39 26.21 -4.26 -1.09
CA THR A 39 26.42 -3.47 0.15
C THR A 39 26.33 -2.01 -0.28
N GLN A 40 25.12 -1.50 -0.48
CA GLN A 40 24.90 -0.09 -0.76
C GLN A 40 23.49 0.29 -0.33
N GLN A 41 23.43 1.30 0.54
CA GLN A 41 22.31 2.14 0.91
C GLN A 41 21.09 1.97 -0.02
N ILE A 42 20.15 1.11 0.37
CA ILE A 42 18.87 0.99 -0.33
C ILE A 42 18.11 2.27 0.00
N ASP A 43 18.01 3.18 -0.98
CA ASP A 43 17.10 4.31 -0.94
C ASP A 43 15.68 3.77 -0.67
N GLN A 44 15.23 3.92 0.57
CA GLN A 44 13.97 3.35 1.07
C GLN A 44 12.76 4.00 0.38
N GLY A 45 12.92 5.22 -0.13
CA GLY A 45 11.93 5.88 -0.98
C GLY A 45 11.80 5.22 -2.36
N SER A 46 12.78 4.44 -2.80
CA SER A 46 12.76 3.74 -4.09
C SER A 46 11.93 2.46 -4.06
N LEU A 47 11.81 1.74 -2.95
CA LEU A 47 11.04 0.48 -2.92
C LEU A 47 9.52 0.73 -2.96
N VAL A 48 9.04 1.70 -2.18
CA VAL A 48 7.62 2.12 -2.15
C VAL A 48 7.23 2.78 -3.47
N ARG A 49 8.09 3.67 -4.00
CA ARG A 49 7.91 4.21 -5.35
C ARG A 49 8.09 3.12 -6.41
N SER A 50 8.94 2.11 -6.22
CA SER A 50 9.14 1.06 -7.22
C SER A 50 7.92 0.18 -7.34
N TRP A 51 7.19 -0.15 -6.28
CA TRP A 51 5.94 -0.88 -6.46
C TRP A 51 4.91 -0.01 -7.18
N ARG A 52 4.65 1.20 -6.68
CA ARG A 52 3.71 2.15 -7.33
C ARG A 52 4.09 2.43 -8.80
N ASN A 53 5.37 2.59 -9.11
CA ASN A 53 5.89 2.90 -10.45
C ASN A 53 6.07 1.66 -11.35
N ARG A 54 6.37 0.48 -10.79
CA ARG A 54 6.48 -0.79 -11.52
C ARG A 54 5.10 -1.29 -11.92
N TRP A 55 4.08 -1.02 -11.10
CA TRP A 55 2.71 -1.07 -11.55
C TRP A 55 2.48 0.09 -12.54
N ALA A 56 2.58 1.38 -12.23
CA ALA A 56 2.31 2.46 -13.20
C ALA A 56 2.88 2.30 -14.65
N ASN A 57 4.09 1.73 -14.82
CA ASN A 57 4.69 1.47 -16.14
C ASN A 57 4.12 0.26 -16.90
N VAL A 58 3.56 -0.76 -16.23
CA VAL A 58 2.81 -1.85 -16.88
C VAL A 58 1.44 -1.33 -17.41
N TRP A 59 1.04 -0.12 -17.01
CA TRP A 59 -0.34 0.37 -17.08
C TRP A 59 -0.54 1.49 -18.13
N SER A 60 0.52 1.87 -18.86
CA SER A 60 0.44 2.85 -19.96
C SER A 60 -0.29 2.31 -21.22
N PHE A 61 -0.72 1.05 -21.21
CA PHE A 61 -1.55 0.46 -22.27
C PHE A 61 -3.07 0.46 -21.97
N ARG A 62 -3.52 1.30 -21.02
CA ARG A 62 -4.95 1.36 -20.63
C ARG A 62 -5.84 1.94 -21.74
N ARG A 63 -6.87 1.17 -22.11
CA ARG A 63 -8.14 1.77 -22.57
C ARG A 63 -8.74 2.58 -21.40
N PRO A 64 -9.39 3.72 -21.67
CA PRO A 64 -10.12 4.45 -20.63
C PRO A 64 -11.13 3.50 -19.99
N GLN A 65 -10.98 3.20 -18.70
CA GLN A 65 -12.06 2.58 -17.96
C GLN A 65 -13.17 3.60 -17.77
N PRO A 66 -14.45 3.16 -17.76
CA PRO A 66 -15.54 4.02 -17.35
C PRO A 66 -15.23 4.56 -15.95
N ALA A 67 -15.31 5.88 -15.77
CA ALA A 67 -15.10 6.53 -14.46
C ALA A 67 -16.07 6.01 -13.39
N ASP A 68 -17.17 5.39 -13.81
CA ASP A 68 -18.23 4.86 -12.97
C ASP A 68 -17.87 3.54 -12.26
N LEU A 69 -16.90 2.76 -12.75
CA LEU A 69 -16.62 1.43 -12.16
C LEU A 69 -16.13 1.50 -10.71
N SER A 70 -15.39 2.54 -10.32
CA SER A 70 -14.95 2.69 -8.93
C SER A 70 -16.11 3.03 -8.00
N GLN A 71 -17.12 3.77 -8.48
CA GLN A 71 -18.33 4.07 -7.73
C GLN A 71 -19.20 2.83 -7.59
N GLN A 72 -19.38 2.06 -8.67
CA GLN A 72 -20.08 0.77 -8.64
C GLN A 72 -19.41 -0.20 -7.68
N LEU A 73 -18.07 -0.28 -7.69
CA LEU A 73 -17.32 -1.13 -6.77
C LEU A 73 -17.50 -0.71 -5.31
N ARG A 74 -17.45 0.60 -5.00
CA ARG A 74 -17.71 1.10 -3.63
C ARG A 74 -19.15 0.80 -3.20
N ALA A 75 -20.14 1.01 -4.06
CA ALA A 75 -21.54 0.72 -3.76
C ALA A 75 -21.78 -0.79 -3.53
N TRP A 76 -21.21 -1.64 -4.38
CA TRP A 76 -21.23 -3.09 -4.20
C TRP A 76 -20.54 -3.52 -2.90
N ALA A 77 -19.40 -2.93 -2.57
CA ALA A 77 -18.68 -3.22 -1.34
C ALA A 77 -19.50 -2.85 -0.10
N THR A 78 -20.27 -1.76 -0.13
CA THR A 78 -21.14 -1.40 1.00
C THR A 78 -22.30 -2.38 1.22
N THR A 79 -22.74 -3.10 0.19
CA THR A 79 -23.80 -4.10 0.33
C THR A 79 -23.25 -5.47 0.72
N MET A 80 -22.09 -5.86 0.16
CA MET A 80 -21.52 -7.19 0.36
C MET A 80 -20.65 -7.34 1.61
N LEU A 81 -20.02 -6.26 2.10
CA LEU A 81 -19.04 -6.31 3.20
C LEU A 81 -19.63 -5.92 4.56
N THR A 82 -20.91 -6.16 4.78
CA THR A 82 -21.58 -5.75 6.03
C THR A 82 -20.99 -6.43 7.27
N GLU A 83 -20.46 -7.64 7.12
CA GLU A 83 -19.80 -8.38 8.22
C GLU A 83 -18.33 -7.98 8.41
N GLU A 84 -17.74 -7.26 7.45
CA GLU A 84 -16.31 -6.94 7.42
C GLU A 84 -16.06 -5.43 7.51
N ALA A 85 -16.53 -4.83 8.60
CA ALA A 85 -16.50 -3.38 8.83
C ALA A 85 -15.10 -2.75 8.63
N ALA A 86 -14.03 -3.45 9.03
CA ALA A 86 -12.66 -2.98 8.85
C ALA A 86 -12.27 -2.87 7.36
N PHE A 87 -12.67 -3.85 6.55
CA PHE A 87 -12.37 -3.87 5.12
C PHE A 87 -13.24 -2.87 4.35
N GLN A 88 -14.53 -2.76 4.71
CA GLN A 88 -15.40 -1.72 4.19
C GLN A 88 -14.83 -0.32 4.50
N HIS A 89 -14.37 -0.08 5.73
CA HIS A 89 -13.75 1.18 6.11
C HIS A 89 -12.47 1.47 5.31
N TRP A 90 -11.63 0.46 5.10
CA TRP A 90 -10.43 0.59 4.27
C TRP A 90 -10.75 1.01 2.84
N LEU A 91 -11.70 0.33 2.18
CA LEU A 91 -12.06 0.63 0.80
C LEU A 91 -12.71 2.01 0.65
N MET A 92 -13.57 2.39 1.60
CA MET A 92 -14.22 3.71 1.62
C MET A 92 -13.26 4.84 2.00
N GLY A 93 -12.17 4.53 2.71
CA GLY A 93 -11.12 5.47 3.07
C GLY A 93 -10.12 5.77 1.95
N LEU A 94 -10.16 5.03 0.84
CA LEU A 94 -9.31 5.31 -0.32
C LEU A 94 -9.69 6.65 -0.96
N SER A 95 -8.68 7.43 -1.36
CA SER A 95 -8.89 8.59 -2.23
C SER A 95 -9.53 8.16 -3.56
N ASP A 96 -10.15 9.08 -4.31
CA ASP A 96 -10.75 8.73 -5.60
C ASP A 96 -9.71 8.21 -6.61
N GLU A 97 -8.50 8.77 -6.56
CA GLU A 97 -7.35 8.35 -7.36
C GLU A 97 -6.91 6.92 -7.01
N ASP A 98 -6.79 6.62 -5.71
CA ASP A 98 -6.42 5.27 -5.23
C ASP A 98 -7.54 4.26 -5.50
N ALA A 99 -8.81 4.65 -5.32
CA ALA A 99 -9.94 3.79 -5.63
C ALA A 99 -10.03 3.48 -7.12
N GLN A 100 -9.77 4.45 -8.00
CA GLN A 100 -9.70 4.22 -9.43
C GLN A 100 -8.50 3.34 -9.82
N ALA A 101 -7.34 3.54 -9.19
CA ALA A 101 -6.17 2.70 -9.38
C ALA A 101 -6.45 1.24 -8.96
N PHE A 102 -7.07 1.05 -7.80
CA PHE A 102 -7.47 -0.24 -7.26
C PHE A 102 -8.52 -0.94 -8.12
N THR A 103 -9.57 -0.23 -8.54
CA THR A 103 -10.63 -0.78 -9.41
C THR A 103 -10.05 -1.32 -10.72
N ALA A 104 -9.08 -0.61 -11.27
CA ALA A 104 -8.41 -1.06 -12.48
C ALA A 104 -7.44 -2.23 -12.24
N GLN A 105 -6.86 -2.37 -11.04
CA GLN A 105 -6.17 -3.58 -10.59
C GLN A 105 -7.08 -4.79 -10.53
N LEU A 106 -8.23 -4.63 -9.91
CA LEU A 106 -9.25 -5.67 -9.87
C LEU A 106 -9.71 -6.05 -11.29
N ALA A 107 -9.95 -5.06 -12.16
CA ALA A 107 -10.37 -5.34 -13.52
C ALA A 107 -9.29 -6.04 -14.37
N ALA A 108 -8.01 -5.70 -14.20
CA ALA A 108 -6.91 -6.40 -14.85
C ALA A 108 -6.85 -7.85 -14.38
N PHE A 109 -7.03 -8.09 -13.08
CA PHE A 109 -7.12 -9.44 -12.52
C PHE A 109 -8.30 -10.24 -13.12
N TYR A 110 -9.47 -9.62 -13.26
CA TYR A 110 -10.60 -10.26 -13.95
C TYR A 110 -10.26 -10.61 -15.40
N GLN A 111 -9.57 -9.72 -16.13
CA GLN A 111 -9.15 -9.99 -17.50
C GLN A 111 -8.16 -11.15 -17.59
N GLU A 112 -7.24 -11.29 -16.63
CA GLU A 112 -6.33 -12.44 -16.54
C GLU A 112 -7.06 -13.77 -16.35
N LEU A 113 -8.25 -13.74 -15.71
CA LEU A 113 -9.15 -14.89 -15.57
C LEU A 113 -10.05 -15.11 -16.80
N GLY A 114 -9.93 -14.28 -17.84
CA GLY A 114 -10.84 -14.30 -19.00
C GLY A 114 -12.23 -13.72 -18.72
N LEU A 115 -12.37 -12.95 -17.64
CA LEU A 115 -13.61 -12.28 -17.21
C LEU A 115 -13.51 -10.76 -17.41
N THR A 116 -14.63 -10.06 -17.22
CA THR A 116 -14.65 -8.59 -17.18
C THR A 116 -15.23 -8.14 -15.85
N LEU A 117 -14.66 -7.10 -15.24
CA LEU A 117 -15.19 -6.58 -13.97
C LEU A 117 -16.65 -6.12 -14.06
N PRO A 118 -17.13 -5.48 -15.16
CA PRO A 118 -18.53 -5.14 -15.30
C PRO A 118 -19.51 -6.32 -15.14
N LEU A 119 -19.07 -7.55 -15.42
CA LEU A 119 -19.88 -8.76 -15.22
C LEU A 119 -20.31 -8.95 -13.76
N LEU A 120 -19.54 -8.43 -12.80
CA LEU A 120 -19.87 -8.45 -11.37
C LEU A 120 -21.14 -7.63 -11.06
N PHE A 121 -21.43 -6.61 -11.87
CA PHE A 121 -22.54 -5.68 -11.66
C PHE A 121 -23.70 -5.90 -12.66
N ASP A 122 -23.59 -6.90 -13.52
CA ASP A 122 -24.56 -7.15 -14.58
C ASP A 122 -25.85 -7.75 -13.99
N PRO A 123 -27.03 -7.13 -14.15
CA PRO A 123 -28.28 -7.69 -13.63
C PRO A 123 -28.65 -9.04 -14.25
N GLU A 124 -28.15 -9.37 -15.45
CA GLU A 124 -28.37 -10.69 -16.06
C GLU A 124 -27.68 -11.81 -15.27
N ILE A 125 -26.56 -11.50 -14.61
CA ILE A 125 -25.88 -12.47 -13.74
C ILE A 125 -26.73 -12.86 -12.53
N GLY A 126 -27.64 -11.97 -12.12
CA GLY A 126 -28.60 -12.21 -11.03
C GLY A 126 -29.58 -13.34 -11.34
N GLN A 127 -29.73 -13.71 -12.62
CA GLN A 127 -30.51 -14.89 -13.03
C GLN A 127 -29.76 -16.21 -12.74
N HIS A 128 -28.46 -16.13 -12.46
CA HIS A 128 -27.57 -17.26 -12.20
C HIS A 128 -26.88 -17.12 -10.83
N PRO A 129 -27.60 -17.37 -9.72
CA PRO A 129 -27.11 -17.04 -8.37
C PRO A 129 -25.81 -17.75 -7.99
N ALA A 130 -25.59 -18.97 -8.47
CA ALA A 130 -24.34 -19.69 -8.25
C ALA A 130 -23.13 -19.01 -8.93
N LEU A 131 -23.34 -18.46 -10.14
CA LEU A 131 -22.30 -17.75 -10.88
C LEU A 131 -22.03 -16.37 -10.27
N GLN A 132 -23.09 -15.64 -9.91
CA GLN A 132 -22.98 -14.38 -9.19
C GLN A 132 -22.16 -14.54 -7.91
N LYS A 133 -22.52 -15.52 -7.08
CA LYS A 133 -21.78 -15.82 -5.84
C LYS A 133 -20.30 -16.12 -6.10
N THR A 134 -20.00 -16.88 -7.15
CA THR A 134 -18.62 -17.19 -7.53
C THR A 134 -17.84 -15.92 -7.90
N LEU A 135 -18.45 -15.01 -8.68
CA LEU A 135 -17.82 -13.74 -9.04
C LEU A 135 -17.60 -12.85 -7.82
N GLU A 136 -18.56 -12.80 -6.91
CA GLU A 136 -18.44 -12.05 -5.64
C GLU A 136 -17.30 -12.61 -4.79
N GLU A 137 -17.22 -13.93 -4.61
CA GLU A 137 -16.14 -14.60 -3.86
C GLU A 137 -14.75 -14.30 -4.46
N VAL A 138 -14.64 -14.25 -5.78
CA VAL A 138 -13.40 -13.89 -6.48
C VAL A 138 -13.01 -12.44 -6.22
N ALA A 139 -13.96 -11.49 -6.34
CA ALA A 139 -13.72 -10.09 -6.03
C ALA A 139 -13.30 -9.91 -4.56
N LEU A 140 -14.05 -10.50 -3.63
CA LEU A 140 -13.78 -10.45 -2.19
C LEU A 140 -12.40 -11.01 -1.84
N SER A 141 -12.03 -12.16 -2.42
CA SER A 141 -10.71 -12.75 -2.20
C SER A 141 -9.58 -11.84 -2.66
N TYR A 142 -9.71 -11.23 -3.85
CA TYR A 142 -8.72 -10.29 -4.36
C TYR A 142 -8.58 -9.06 -3.44
N CYS A 143 -9.72 -8.50 -3.08
CA CYS A 143 -9.89 -7.40 -2.15
C CYS A 143 -9.19 -7.66 -0.80
N HIS A 144 -9.43 -8.81 -0.17
CA HIS A 144 -8.80 -9.17 1.11
C HIS A 144 -7.30 -9.34 1.00
N LEU A 145 -6.82 -10.02 -0.03
CA LEU A 145 -5.39 -10.20 -0.25
C LEU A 145 -4.69 -8.84 -0.42
N HIS A 146 -5.33 -7.91 -1.12
CA HIS A 146 -4.77 -6.57 -1.31
C HIS A 146 -4.75 -5.76 -0.01
N ALA A 147 -5.82 -5.80 0.80
CA ALA A 147 -5.83 -5.15 2.11
C ALA A 147 -4.79 -5.73 3.07
N GLN A 148 -4.66 -7.06 3.12
CA GLN A 148 -3.63 -7.74 3.91
C GLN A 148 -2.23 -7.36 3.45
N ALA A 149 -2.00 -7.28 2.14
CA ALA A 149 -0.72 -6.85 1.59
C ALA A 149 -0.40 -5.39 1.96
N ALA A 150 -1.38 -4.49 1.89
CA ALA A 150 -1.23 -3.10 2.30
C ALA A 150 -0.89 -2.97 3.80
N GLN A 151 -1.59 -3.73 4.65
CA GLN A 151 -1.30 -3.77 6.09
C GLN A 151 0.10 -4.33 6.39
N ALA A 152 0.48 -5.45 5.76
CA ALA A 152 1.81 -6.03 5.91
C ALA A 152 2.91 -5.07 5.44
N GLN A 153 2.66 -4.27 4.40
CA GLN A 153 3.58 -3.25 3.95
C GLN A 153 3.80 -2.16 5.02
N VAL A 154 2.73 -1.68 5.67
CA VAL A 154 2.82 -0.71 6.78
C VAL A 154 3.64 -1.29 7.95
N GLU A 155 3.37 -2.53 8.33
CA GLU A 155 4.11 -3.23 9.39
C GLU A 155 5.59 -3.37 9.04
N MET A 156 5.90 -3.77 7.81
CA MET A 156 7.28 -3.88 7.34
C MET A 156 8.00 -2.54 7.34
N GLN A 157 7.34 -1.45 6.93
CA GLN A 157 7.91 -0.10 6.99
C GLN A 157 8.17 0.32 8.44
N GLY A 158 7.21 0.10 9.34
CA GLY A 158 7.35 0.39 10.77
C GLY A 158 8.53 -0.35 11.39
N PHE A 159 8.64 -1.64 11.09
CA PHE A 159 9.76 -2.46 11.53
C PHE A 159 11.11 -1.99 10.97
N GLN A 160 11.16 -1.56 9.70
CA GLN A 160 12.39 -1.03 9.10
C GLN A 160 12.85 0.26 9.79
N HIS A 161 11.95 1.22 10.02
CA HIS A 161 12.27 2.45 10.75
C HIS A 161 12.70 2.14 12.19
N TYR A 162 12.01 1.23 12.85
CA TYR A 162 12.38 0.78 14.19
C TYR A 162 13.77 0.15 14.24
N ARG A 163 14.10 -0.70 13.27
CA ARG A 163 15.43 -1.31 13.17
C ARG A 163 16.52 -0.28 12.91
N ALA A 164 16.28 0.69 12.03
CA ALA A 164 17.22 1.77 11.74
C ALA A 164 17.49 2.62 13.00
N PHE A 165 16.43 2.94 13.74
CA PHE A 165 16.52 3.58 15.04
C PHE A 165 17.32 2.76 16.08
N LYS A 166 17.08 1.45 16.18
CA LYS A 166 17.85 0.59 17.10
C LYS A 166 19.33 0.49 16.73
N HIS A 167 19.66 0.65 15.45
CA HIS A 167 21.04 0.61 15.00
C HIS A 167 21.79 1.90 15.35
N ASP A 168 21.17 3.07 15.12
CA ASP A 168 21.75 4.36 15.45
C ASP A 168 20.67 5.37 15.88
N ALA A 169 20.51 5.54 17.19
CA ALA A 169 19.56 6.48 17.76
C ALA A 169 20.05 7.94 17.80
N THR A 170 21.28 8.22 17.34
CA THR A 170 21.85 9.57 17.37
C THR A 170 21.46 10.40 16.15
N VAL A 171 21.08 9.74 15.06
CA VAL A 171 20.59 10.40 13.83
C VAL A 171 19.28 11.14 14.11
N ALA A 172 19.22 12.41 13.74
CA ALA A 172 18.07 13.28 14.00
C ALA A 172 16.74 12.72 13.45
N GLU A 173 16.75 12.09 12.27
CA GLU A 173 15.55 11.45 11.71
C GLU A 173 15.05 10.29 12.59
N HIS A 174 15.97 9.44 13.06
CA HIS A 174 15.62 8.31 13.93
C HIS A 174 15.11 8.78 15.28
N LEU A 175 15.69 9.86 15.82
CA LEU A 175 15.21 10.48 17.06
C LEU A 175 13.80 11.04 16.89
N ARG A 176 13.51 11.72 15.77
CA ARG A 176 12.16 12.21 15.46
C ARG A 176 11.15 11.07 15.37
N PHE A 177 11.51 9.98 14.69
CA PHE A 177 10.68 8.78 14.64
C PHE A 177 10.43 8.21 16.04
N ALA A 178 11.46 8.13 16.88
CA ALA A 178 11.35 7.61 18.24
C ALA A 178 10.47 8.51 19.13
N GLN A 179 10.53 9.83 18.96
CA GLN A 179 9.62 10.79 19.61
C GLN A 179 8.17 10.58 19.18
N GLN A 180 7.91 10.38 17.89
CA GLN A 180 6.56 10.06 17.39
C GLN A 180 6.05 8.73 17.94
N LEU A 181 6.92 7.72 17.99
CA LEU A 181 6.60 6.42 18.56
C LEU A 181 6.28 6.51 20.05
N TYR A 182 7.09 7.25 20.82
CA TYR A 182 6.82 7.49 22.24
C TYR A 182 5.48 8.21 22.44
N ALA A 183 5.22 9.27 21.67
CA ALA A 183 3.95 9.98 21.73
C ALA A 183 2.76 9.05 21.44
N GLN A 184 2.87 8.17 20.44
CA GLN A 184 1.82 7.21 20.12
C GLN A 184 1.62 6.16 21.24
N LEU A 185 2.71 5.72 21.88
CA LEU A 185 2.63 4.82 23.03
C LEU A 185 1.95 5.47 24.24
N VAL A 186 2.14 6.78 24.44
CA VAL A 186 1.43 7.56 25.46
C VAL A 186 -0.04 7.73 25.09
N GLU A 187 -0.35 8.11 23.83
CA GLU A 187 -1.74 8.24 23.32
C GLU A 187 -2.53 6.95 23.50
N ASN A 188 -1.90 5.78 23.27
CA ASN A 188 -2.53 4.47 23.43
C ASN A 188 -2.58 3.99 24.90
N GLY A 189 -2.07 4.78 25.87
CA GLY A 189 -2.05 4.41 27.29
C GLY A 189 -1.07 3.29 27.65
N VAL A 190 -0.14 2.94 26.76
CA VAL A 190 0.84 1.86 26.96
C VAL A 190 1.93 2.29 27.94
N VAL A 191 2.32 3.57 27.88
CA VAL A 191 3.29 4.19 28.78
C VAL A 191 2.72 5.47 29.37
N PRO A 192 3.06 5.82 30.62
CA PRO A 192 2.65 7.09 31.19
C PRO A 192 3.32 8.26 30.45
N ALA A 193 2.64 9.41 30.41
CA ALA A 193 3.26 10.64 29.96
C ALA A 193 4.51 10.96 30.81
N ALA A 194 5.52 11.54 30.18
CA ALA A 194 6.73 11.95 30.91
C ALA A 194 6.36 13.01 31.96
N SER A 195 7.03 13.00 33.11
CA SER A 195 6.79 14.00 34.16
C SER A 195 7.21 15.39 33.69
N SER A 196 6.65 16.45 34.29
CA SER A 196 7.00 17.84 33.99
C SER A 196 8.50 18.13 34.15
N SER A 197 9.15 17.52 35.15
CA SER A 197 10.60 17.62 35.34
C SER A 197 11.39 17.04 34.16
N MET A 198 10.89 15.98 33.52
CA MET A 198 11.55 15.35 32.38
C MET A 198 11.57 16.27 31.15
N PHE A 199 10.54 17.10 30.96
CA PHE A 199 10.53 18.09 29.87
C PHE A 199 11.59 19.18 30.05
N LEU A 200 11.93 19.52 31.29
CA LEU A 200 12.96 20.50 31.64
C LEU A 200 14.37 19.91 31.71
N ALA A 201 14.50 18.58 31.66
CA ALA A 201 15.79 17.89 31.73
C ALA A 201 16.68 18.20 30.50
N PRO A 202 18.01 18.05 30.62
CA PRO A 202 18.93 18.11 29.48
C PRO A 202 18.53 17.14 28.35
N GLU A 203 18.84 17.50 27.11
CA GLU A 203 18.46 16.71 25.92
C GLU A 203 18.98 15.26 25.97
N VAL A 204 20.19 15.07 26.53
CA VAL A 204 20.79 13.73 26.70
C VAL A 204 19.93 12.86 27.61
N GLU A 205 19.47 13.39 28.75
CA GLU A 205 18.62 12.67 29.69
C GLU A 205 17.24 12.39 29.09
N ARG A 206 16.64 13.36 28.39
CA ARG A 206 15.37 13.18 27.64
C ARG A 206 15.46 12.04 26.65
N ARG A 207 16.55 12.00 25.89
CA ARG A 207 16.81 10.94 24.92
C ARG A 207 16.94 9.59 25.62
N GLU A 208 17.77 9.47 26.66
CA GLU A 208 17.95 8.22 27.40
C GLU A 208 16.66 7.68 27.99
N TYR A 209 15.84 8.55 28.58
CA TYR A 209 14.52 8.17 29.09
C TYR A 209 13.62 7.59 27.99
N LEU A 210 13.58 8.25 26.83
CA LEU A 210 12.79 7.79 25.69
C LEU A 210 13.27 6.41 25.19
N LEU A 211 14.57 6.24 24.99
CA LEU A 211 15.16 4.97 24.56
C LEU A 211 14.85 3.84 25.54
N ARG A 212 15.03 4.11 26.84
CA ARG A 212 14.76 3.14 27.91
C ARG A 212 13.28 2.75 27.94
N THR A 213 12.39 3.72 27.78
CA THR A 213 10.94 3.48 27.82
C THR A 213 10.50 2.62 26.63
N ILE A 214 10.95 2.92 25.41
CA ILE A 214 10.63 2.12 24.23
C ILE A 214 11.19 0.69 24.37
N ALA A 215 12.41 0.54 24.89
CA ALA A 215 13.02 -0.78 25.13
C ALA A 215 12.30 -1.58 26.23
N GLU A 216 11.68 -0.92 27.21
CA GLU A 216 10.84 -1.57 28.21
C GLU A 216 9.52 -2.07 27.59
N VAL A 217 8.86 -1.25 26.76
CA VAL A 217 7.66 -1.67 26.03
C VAL A 217 7.96 -2.85 25.09
N GLU A 218 9.08 -2.83 24.37
CA GLU A 218 9.48 -3.94 23.50
C GLU A 218 9.55 -5.27 24.26
N ARG A 219 10.04 -5.25 25.50
CA ARG A 219 10.16 -6.44 26.36
C ARG A 219 8.83 -6.86 26.99
N ARG A 220 8.02 -5.89 27.41
CA ARG A 220 6.77 -6.14 28.17
C ARG A 220 5.58 -6.42 27.27
N ASP A 221 5.41 -5.66 26.20
CA ASP A 221 4.23 -5.70 25.33
C ASP A 221 4.60 -5.37 23.87
N ARG A 222 5.07 -6.40 23.18
CA ARG A 222 5.48 -6.29 21.78
C ARG A 222 4.30 -6.04 20.83
N ALA A 223 3.10 -6.48 21.18
CA ALA A 223 1.91 -6.27 20.36
C ALA A 223 1.53 -4.78 20.34
N ALA A 224 1.50 -4.14 21.52
CA ALA A 224 1.26 -2.70 21.63
C ALA A 224 2.32 -1.87 20.91
N LEU A 225 3.59 -2.28 20.98
CA LEU A 225 4.66 -1.64 20.21
C LEU A 225 4.42 -1.72 18.70
N ASN A 226 4.09 -2.90 18.18
CA ASN A 226 3.82 -3.09 16.75
C ASN A 226 2.62 -2.26 16.28
N GLN A 227 1.56 -2.18 17.08
CA GLN A 227 0.42 -1.34 16.78
C GLN A 227 0.80 0.15 16.72
N ALA A 228 1.56 0.63 17.71
CA ALA A 228 2.05 2.01 17.72
C ALA A 228 2.97 2.32 16.52
N LEU A 229 3.83 1.37 16.14
CA LEU A 229 4.66 1.49 14.93
C LEU A 229 3.79 1.67 13.68
N CYS A 230 2.74 0.86 13.50
CA CYS A 230 1.85 0.98 12.34
C CYS A 230 1.16 2.35 12.30
N GLN A 231 0.65 2.82 13.44
CA GLN A 231 -0.03 4.11 13.54
C GLN A 231 0.90 5.29 13.19
N VAL A 232 2.16 5.25 13.65
CA VAL A 232 3.16 6.28 13.30
C VAL A 232 3.41 6.31 11.79
N ILE A 233 3.53 5.14 11.15
CA ILE A 233 3.74 5.06 9.70
C ILE A 233 2.52 5.57 8.93
N VAL A 234 1.31 5.17 9.33
CA VAL A 234 0.06 5.67 8.73
C VAL A 234 -0.04 7.19 8.85
N ARG A 235 0.20 7.76 10.04
CA ARG A 235 0.19 9.21 10.28
C ARG A 235 1.25 9.92 9.44
N ARG A 236 2.46 9.38 9.33
CA ARG A 236 3.55 9.94 8.51
C ARG A 236 3.19 9.94 7.02
N ASN A 237 2.59 8.86 6.52
CA ASN A 237 2.16 8.75 5.13
C ASN A 237 1.02 9.73 4.81
N ALA A 238 0.09 9.94 5.74
CA ALA A 238 -0.98 10.92 5.59
C ALA A 238 -0.50 12.38 5.60
N MET A 239 0.61 12.68 6.30
CA MET A 239 1.19 14.02 6.38
C MET A 239 2.25 14.31 5.30
N ALA A 240 2.62 13.31 4.49
CA ALA A 240 3.57 13.53 3.42
C ALA A 240 2.99 14.59 2.47
N PRO A 241 3.65 15.75 2.27
CA PRO A 241 3.13 16.79 1.40
C PRO A 241 2.87 16.15 0.04
N ILE A 242 1.66 16.34 -0.48
CA ILE A 242 1.37 16.04 -1.88
C ILE A 242 2.28 17.00 -2.65
N VAL A 243 3.46 16.52 -3.03
CA VAL A 243 4.31 17.21 -3.99
C VAL A 243 3.55 17.08 -5.30
N VAL A 244 2.55 17.94 -5.46
CA VAL A 244 1.96 18.22 -6.76
C VAL A 244 3.13 18.70 -7.56
N ASP A 245 3.50 17.92 -8.57
CA ASP A 245 4.65 18.14 -9.43
C ASP A 245 4.35 19.36 -10.35
N SER A 246 4.09 20.51 -9.72
CA SER A 246 3.78 21.80 -10.36
C SER A 246 4.99 22.37 -11.10
N ALA A 247 6.12 21.66 -11.10
CA ALA A 247 7.36 22.05 -11.76
C ALA A 247 7.38 21.84 -13.29
N LYS A 248 6.27 21.40 -13.92
CA LYS A 248 6.23 21.18 -15.38
C LYS A 248 5.16 21.95 -16.15
N ALA A 249 4.80 23.13 -15.67
CA ALA A 249 4.18 24.17 -16.49
C ALA A 249 5.14 25.37 -16.63
N ALA A 250 6.38 25.12 -17.07
CA ALA A 250 7.15 26.19 -17.67
C ALA A 250 6.37 26.66 -18.91
N PRO A 251 5.93 27.94 -18.99
CA PRO A 251 5.31 28.43 -20.20
C PRO A 251 6.32 28.24 -21.33
N ARG A 252 5.99 27.40 -22.31
CA ARG A 252 6.73 27.34 -23.57
C ARG A 252 6.81 28.78 -24.07
N LYS A 253 8.00 29.38 -24.03
CA LYS A 253 8.25 30.65 -24.69
C LYS A 253 7.72 30.49 -26.12
N PRO A 254 6.80 31.34 -26.58
CA PRO A 254 6.37 31.30 -27.97
C PRO A 254 7.62 31.46 -28.82
N ASN A 255 7.86 30.49 -29.71
CA ASN A 255 8.89 30.59 -30.73
C ASN A 255 8.66 31.93 -31.45
N ALA A 256 9.61 32.86 -31.30
CA ALA A 256 9.60 34.10 -32.04
C ALA A 256 9.67 33.74 -33.52
N MET A 257 8.51 33.88 -34.16
CA MET A 257 8.23 33.63 -35.55
C MET A 257 9.03 34.65 -36.39
N PHE A 258 9.82 34.13 -37.32
CA PHE A 258 10.13 34.70 -38.64
C PHE A 258 10.23 36.24 -38.74
N ARG A 259 11.47 36.75 -38.89
CA ARG A 259 11.69 38.00 -39.65
C ARG A 259 11.78 37.65 -41.14
N PRO A 260 10.89 38.13 -42.01
CA PRO A 260 11.15 38.12 -43.44
C PRO A 260 12.24 39.15 -43.76
N SER A 261 13.33 38.70 -44.38
CA SER A 261 14.31 39.58 -44.99
C SER A 261 13.63 40.39 -46.09
N THR A 262 13.57 41.70 -45.90
CA THR A 262 13.23 42.65 -46.96
C THR A 262 14.28 42.56 -48.06
N VAL A 263 13.87 42.03 -49.20
CA VAL A 263 14.47 42.29 -50.51
C VAL A 263 13.92 43.64 -50.97
N GLY A 264 14.80 44.59 -51.34
CA GLY A 264 14.35 45.85 -51.92
C GLY A 264 15.46 46.85 -52.21
N MET A 265 16.01 46.73 -53.42
CA MET A 265 16.69 47.72 -54.30
C MET A 265 18.00 48.36 -53.84
#